data_AF-A0A875S8G3-F1
#
_entry.id   AF-A0A875S8G3-F1
#
_cell.length_a   1.000
_cell.length_b   1.000
_cell.length_c   1.000
_cell.angle_alpha   90.00
_cell.angle_beta   90.00
_cell.angle_gamma   90.00
#
_symmetry.space_group_name_H-M   'P 1'
#
loop_
_entity.id
_entity.type
_entity.pdbx_description
1 polymer ?
#
loop_
_entity_poly.entity_id
_entity_poly.type
_entity_poly.pdbx_seq_one_letter_code
_entity_poly.pdbx_strand_id
1 'polypeptide(L)'
;MSYNGIGLSTPKGTGTNGYVQRNLSDLYQGRKGQSEGKHFLKREQIRQQRERKKSLERSRTELHDEALSEHERKRELEVKVMEYRERLEDDTKLENDNIEELVKTYRETLKKGQGEGQGRNRSRSRSPQREREIRAYNQKVDPFEKPENKTPDTTAQI
;
A
#
# COMPACT_ATOMS: atom_id res chain seq x y z
N MET A 1 30.48 5.12 56.30
CA MET A 1 29.99 4.49 55.04
C MET A 1 28.47 4.49 55.08
N SER A 2 27.81 4.76 53.95
CA SER A 2 26.35 4.71 53.83
C SER A 2 25.84 3.27 53.93
N TYR A 3 24.62 3.07 54.42
CA TYR A 3 24.00 1.74 54.58
C TYR A 3 23.50 1.23 53.23
N ASN A 4 23.82 -0.01 52.83
CA ASN A 4 23.41 -0.62 51.55
C ASN A 4 23.69 0.23 50.29
N GLY A 5 24.70 1.10 50.32
CA GLY A 5 25.00 2.02 49.21
C GLY A 5 23.98 3.13 49.00
N ILE A 6 23.02 3.32 49.91
CA ILE A 6 21.96 4.34 49.85
C ILE A 6 22.14 5.37 50.98
N GLY A 7 21.97 6.65 50.66
CA GLY A 7 22.06 7.76 51.62
C GLY A 7 23.42 8.45 51.65
N LEU A 8 23.63 9.29 52.67
CA LEU A 8 24.80 10.15 52.81
C LEU A 8 25.97 9.38 53.45
N SER A 9 27.20 9.66 52.99
CA SER A 9 28.42 9.12 53.59
C SER A 9 28.71 9.70 54.97
N THR A 10 28.34 10.97 55.19
CA THR A 10 28.39 11.70 56.46
C THR A 10 27.32 12.78 56.46
N PRO A 11 26.57 13.00 57.56
CA PRO A 11 25.57 14.09 57.65
C PRO A 11 26.19 15.48 57.88
N LYS A 12 27.51 15.55 58.08
CA LYS A 12 28.23 16.81 58.31
C LYS A 12 28.27 17.62 57.02
N GLY A 13 27.86 18.89 57.08
CA GLY A 13 27.80 19.78 55.92
C GLY A 13 26.52 19.65 55.08
N THR A 14 25.62 18.71 55.39
CA THR A 14 24.36 18.55 54.63
C THR A 14 23.20 19.36 55.20
N GLY A 15 23.38 19.97 56.38
CA GLY A 15 22.35 20.79 57.04
C GLY A 15 21.13 20.01 57.54
N THR A 16 21.19 18.67 57.58
CA THR A 16 20.11 17.77 58.01
C THR A 16 20.64 16.72 59.00
N ASN A 17 19.75 15.97 59.63
CA ASN A 17 20.11 14.88 60.56
C ASN A 17 20.61 13.59 59.85
N GLY A 18 20.60 13.55 58.51
CA GLY A 18 20.97 12.36 57.74
C GLY A 18 19.97 11.21 57.80
N TYR A 19 18.71 11.46 58.20
CA TYR A 19 17.67 10.44 58.24
C TYR A 19 17.25 10.01 56.83
N VAL A 20 17.36 8.72 56.54
CA VAL A 20 17.01 8.13 55.24
C VAL A 20 15.83 7.18 55.43
N GLN A 21 14.71 7.48 54.76
CA GLN A 21 13.53 6.63 54.75
C GLN A 21 13.45 5.87 53.42
N ARG A 22 13.03 4.60 53.48
CA ARG A 22 12.70 3.84 52.26
C ARG A 22 11.48 4.44 51.58
N ASN A 23 11.49 4.52 50.25
CA ASN A 23 10.33 4.92 49.49
C ASN A 23 9.24 3.82 49.58
N LEU A 24 8.05 4.17 50.08
CA LEU A 24 6.91 3.25 50.19
C LEU A 24 6.20 3.02 48.86
N SER A 25 6.35 3.93 47.89
CA SER A 25 5.83 3.74 46.53
C SER A 25 6.70 2.80 45.69
N ASP A 26 7.94 2.55 46.14
CA ASP A 26 8.91 1.68 45.45
C ASP A 26 8.68 0.17 45.69
N LEU A 27 7.49 -0.20 46.18
CA LEU A 27 7.12 -1.60 46.43
C LEU A 27 7.05 -2.48 45.17
N TYR A 28 7.24 -1.90 43.97
CA TYR A 28 6.85 -2.51 42.70
C TYR A 28 7.98 -2.78 41.71
N GLN A 29 9.18 -2.22 41.88
CA GLN A 29 10.26 -2.41 40.89
C GLN A 29 10.84 -3.84 40.87
N GLY A 30 10.74 -4.57 41.99
CA GLY A 30 11.21 -5.96 42.12
C GLY A 30 10.23 -7.03 41.60
N ARG A 31 9.02 -6.65 41.16
CA ARG A 31 8.00 -7.57 40.64
C ARG A 31 7.70 -7.33 39.16
N LYS A 32 8.73 -7.03 38.36
CA LYS A 32 8.60 -7.05 36.89
C LYS A 32 8.09 -8.43 36.47
N GLY A 33 6.81 -8.50 36.09
CA GLY A 33 6.15 -9.70 35.59
C GLY A 33 5.18 -10.45 36.54
N GLN A 34 5.10 -10.11 37.83
CA GLN A 34 4.30 -10.91 38.79
C GLN A 34 3.18 -10.12 39.50
N SER A 35 3.24 -8.79 39.55
CA SER A 35 2.15 -8.00 40.16
C SER A 35 2.15 -6.56 39.67
N GLU A 36 1.80 -6.37 38.40
CA GLU A 36 1.50 -5.03 37.87
C GLU A 36 0.14 -4.47 38.37
N GLY A 37 -0.49 -5.15 39.33
CA GLY A 37 -1.81 -4.80 39.84
C GLY A 37 -2.93 -5.04 38.83
N LYS A 38 -4.17 -5.09 39.34
CA LYS A 38 -5.38 -5.32 38.52
C LYS A 38 -5.54 -4.29 37.38
N HIS A 39 -5.01 -3.08 37.58
CA HIS A 39 -5.12 -1.99 36.60
C HIS A 39 -4.22 -2.18 35.38
N PHE A 40 -3.03 -2.74 35.51
CA PHE A 40 -2.18 -3.00 34.35
C PHE A 40 -2.72 -4.14 33.49
N LEU A 41 -3.13 -5.24 34.11
CA LEU A 41 -3.74 -6.37 33.39
C LEU A 41 -4.96 -5.92 32.59
N LYS A 42 -5.78 -5.03 33.18
CA LYS A 42 -6.91 -4.40 32.48
C LYS A 42 -6.46 -3.54 31.29
N ARG A 43 -5.39 -2.74 31.43
CA ARG A 43 -4.83 -1.94 30.33
C ARG A 43 -4.30 -2.82 29.19
N GLU A 44 -3.57 -3.88 29.51
CA GLU A 44 -3.05 -4.82 28.52
C GLU A 44 -4.17 -5.57 27.79
N GLN A 45 -5.21 -6.03 28.49
CA GLN A 45 -6.38 -6.63 27.86
C GLN A 45 -7.08 -5.66 26.89
N ILE A 46 -7.28 -4.40 27.30
CA ILE A 46 -7.88 -3.37 26.42
C ILE A 46 -7.00 -3.14 25.19
N ARG A 47 -5.67 -3.11 25.37
CA ARG A 47 -4.73 -2.95 24.25
C ARG A 47 -4.84 -4.11 23.26
N GLN A 48 -4.82 -5.36 23.74
CA GLN A 48 -4.96 -6.54 22.88
C GLN A 48 -6.31 -6.56 22.14
N GLN A 49 -7.41 -6.19 22.81
CA GLN A 49 -8.71 -6.09 22.17
C GLN A 49 -8.75 -5.02 21.07
N ARG A 50 -8.11 -3.87 21.29
CA ARG A 50 -8.00 -2.81 20.27
C ARG A 50 -7.17 -3.27 19.07
N GLU A 51 -6.06 -3.94 19.30
CA GLU A 51 -5.21 -4.49 18.24
C GLU A 51 -5.98 -5.53 17.40
N ARG A 52 -6.72 -6.44 18.04
CA ARG A 52 -7.58 -7.43 17.36
C ARG A 52 -8.71 -6.78 16.57
N LYS A 53 -9.35 -5.73 17.11
CA LYS A 53 -10.39 -4.99 16.38
C LYS A 53 -9.81 -4.31 15.14
N LYS A 54 -8.64 -3.68 15.27
CA LYS A 54 -7.96 -3.02 14.16
C LYS A 54 -7.54 -3.99 13.06
N SER A 55 -7.07 -5.19 13.40
CA SER A 55 -6.76 -6.22 12.40
C SER A 55 -8.01 -6.69 11.66
N LEU A 56 -9.13 -6.84 12.36
CA LEU A 56 -10.40 -7.27 11.77
C LEU A 56 -11.03 -6.19 10.87
N GLU A 57 -10.91 -4.92 11.25
CA GLU A 57 -11.35 -3.80 10.43
C GLU A 57 -10.54 -3.68 9.13
N ARG A 58 -9.21 -3.90 9.20
CA ARG A 58 -8.33 -3.97 8.03
C ARG A 58 -8.76 -5.09 7.07
N SER A 59 -8.98 -6.30 7.58
CA SER A 59 -9.44 -7.40 6.73
C SER A 59 -10.82 -7.14 6.11
N ARG A 60 -11.69 -6.39 6.79
CA ARG A 60 -13.01 -6.00 6.25
C ARG A 60 -12.93 -4.89 5.20
N THR A 61 -11.98 -3.96 5.34
CA THR A 61 -11.74 -2.94 4.30
C THR A 61 -11.08 -3.52 3.05
N GLU A 62 -10.37 -4.65 3.19
CA GLU A 62 -9.84 -5.43 2.06
C GLU A 62 -10.88 -6.31 1.36
N LEU A 63 -12.09 -6.47 1.92
CA LEU A 63 -13.23 -7.04 1.19
C LEU A 63 -13.75 -5.98 0.21
N HIS A 64 -12.98 -5.79 -0.85
CA HIS A 64 -13.32 -4.94 -1.97
C HIS A 64 -14.62 -5.47 -2.59
N ASP A 65 -15.61 -4.60 -2.76
CA ASP A 65 -16.86 -4.96 -3.42
C ASP A 65 -16.55 -5.30 -4.89
N GLU A 66 -16.74 -6.56 -5.28
CA GLU A 66 -16.42 -7.06 -6.62
C GLU A 66 -17.21 -6.28 -7.67
N ALA A 67 -18.45 -5.87 -7.38
CA ALA A 67 -19.24 -5.04 -8.27
C ALA A 67 -18.57 -3.68 -8.49
N LEU A 68 -18.08 -3.03 -7.44
CA LEU A 68 -17.39 -1.74 -7.54
C LEU A 68 -16.10 -1.87 -8.39
N SER A 69 -15.33 -2.94 -8.17
CA SER A 69 -14.12 -3.22 -8.97
C SER A 69 -14.43 -3.41 -10.45
N GLU A 70 -15.52 -4.12 -10.76
CA GLU A 70 -15.95 -4.30 -12.15
C GLU A 70 -16.42 -3.00 -12.79
N HIS A 71 -17.14 -2.17 -12.05
CA HIS A 71 -17.59 -0.86 -12.51
C HIS A 71 -16.41 0.06 -12.82
N GLU A 72 -15.40 0.12 -11.95
CA GLU A 72 -14.21 0.93 -12.19
C GLU A 72 -13.47 0.45 -13.43
N ARG A 73 -13.29 -0.86 -13.62
CA ARG A 73 -12.67 -1.43 -14.83
C ARG A 73 -13.46 -1.07 -16.11
N LYS A 74 -14.79 -1.15 -16.06
CA LYS A 74 -15.65 -0.75 -17.19
C LYS A 74 -15.51 0.75 -17.46
N ARG A 75 -15.51 1.58 -16.42
CA ARG A 75 -15.35 3.04 -16.52
C ARG A 75 -14.02 3.43 -17.15
N GLU A 76 -12.91 2.85 -16.69
CA GLU A 76 -11.58 3.09 -17.27
C GLU A 76 -11.54 2.76 -18.76
N LEU A 77 -12.22 1.69 -19.18
CA LEU A 77 -12.33 1.31 -20.58
C LEU A 77 -13.13 2.35 -21.37
N GLU A 78 -14.31 2.76 -20.88
CA GLU A 78 -15.13 3.77 -21.55
C GLU A 78 -14.45 5.13 -21.64
N VAL A 79 -13.69 5.54 -20.61
CA VAL A 79 -12.90 6.78 -20.63
C VAL A 79 -11.89 6.75 -21.78
N LYS A 80 -11.12 5.67 -21.91
CA LYS A 80 -10.14 5.52 -23.02
C LYS A 80 -10.80 5.53 -24.39
N VAL A 81 -11.97 4.89 -24.52
CA VAL A 81 -12.74 4.87 -25.77
C VAL A 81 -13.25 6.27 -26.12
N MET A 82 -13.68 7.04 -25.11
CA MET A 82 -14.12 8.43 -25.29
C MET A 82 -12.96 9.34 -25.69
N GLU A 83 -11.82 9.25 -25.01
CA GLU A 83 -10.60 9.99 -25.37
C GLU A 83 -10.15 9.69 -26.80
N TYR A 84 -10.24 8.43 -27.23
CA TYR A 84 -9.91 8.04 -28.61
C TYR A 84 -10.88 8.63 -29.63
N ARG A 85 -12.18 8.63 -29.31
CA ARG A 85 -13.20 9.24 -30.15
C ARG A 85 -13.00 10.75 -30.29
N GLU A 86 -12.76 11.46 -29.19
CA GLU A 86 -12.50 12.91 -29.18
C GLU A 86 -11.32 13.26 -30.11
N ARG A 87 -10.23 12.48 -30.04
CA ARG A 87 -9.08 12.68 -30.95
C ARG A 87 -9.41 12.43 -32.42
N LEU A 88 -10.22 11.42 -32.72
CA LEU A 88 -10.65 11.15 -34.11
C LEU A 88 -11.59 12.24 -34.64
N GLU A 89 -12.39 12.85 -33.79
CA GLU A 89 -13.28 13.97 -34.15
C GLU A 89 -12.49 15.28 -34.36
N ASP A 90 -11.42 15.51 -33.60
CA ASP A 90 -10.49 16.63 -33.80
C ASP A 90 -9.70 16.51 -35.12
N ASP A 91 -9.37 15.28 -35.52
CA ASP A 91 -8.74 14.99 -36.80
C ASP A 91 -9.78 15.10 -37.94
N THR A 92 -9.95 16.31 -38.50
CA THR A 92 -10.97 16.70 -39.50
C THR A 92 -10.99 15.93 -40.84
N LYS A 93 -10.28 14.80 -40.96
CA LYS A 93 -10.10 14.02 -42.20
C LYS A 93 -10.95 12.76 -42.30
N LEU A 94 -11.68 12.37 -41.25
CA LEU A 94 -12.52 11.17 -41.26
C LEU A 94 -14.01 11.52 -41.30
N GLU A 95 -14.75 10.77 -42.11
CA GLU A 95 -16.22 10.78 -42.10
C GLU A 95 -16.75 10.03 -40.87
N ASN A 96 -17.89 10.45 -40.32
CA ASN A 96 -18.45 9.96 -39.04
C ASN A 96 -18.55 8.43 -38.96
N ASP A 97 -18.92 7.78 -40.07
CA ASP A 97 -19.08 6.31 -40.12
C ASP A 97 -17.75 5.57 -39.93
N ASN A 98 -16.64 6.14 -40.37
CA ASN A 98 -15.30 5.56 -40.16
C ASN A 98 -14.85 5.72 -38.70
N ILE A 99 -15.27 6.78 -38.03
CA ILE A 99 -14.95 7.02 -36.61
C ILE A 99 -15.60 5.94 -35.74
N GLU A 100 -16.88 5.60 -35.99
CA GLU A 100 -17.57 4.57 -35.22
C GLU A 100 -16.94 3.18 -35.35
N GLU A 101 -16.50 2.79 -36.54
CA GLU A 101 -15.84 1.51 -36.78
C GLU A 101 -14.48 1.44 -36.07
N LEU A 102 -13.68 2.50 -36.16
CA LEU A 102 -12.40 2.61 -35.45
C LEU A 102 -12.58 2.58 -33.93
N VAL A 103 -13.58 3.28 -33.40
CA VAL A 103 -13.87 3.28 -31.96
C VAL A 103 -14.33 1.89 -31.49
N LYS A 104 -15.12 1.18 -32.31
CA LYS A 104 -15.58 -0.18 -32.03
C LYS A 104 -14.43 -1.18 -32.00
N THR A 105 -13.55 -1.14 -33.00
CA THR A 105 -12.35 -2.00 -33.04
C THR A 105 -11.43 -1.71 -31.84
N TYR A 106 -11.19 -0.44 -31.52
CA TYR A 106 -10.42 -0.04 -30.34
C TYR A 106 -11.03 -0.57 -29.04
N ARG A 107 -12.35 -0.48 -28.87
CA ARG A 107 -13.06 -1.04 -27.71
C ARG A 107 -12.87 -2.55 -27.57
N GLU A 108 -12.91 -3.29 -28.67
CA GLU A 108 -12.67 -4.74 -28.68
C GLU A 108 -11.21 -5.09 -28.31
N THR A 109 -10.23 -4.32 -28.80
CA THR A 109 -8.82 -4.52 -28.41
C THR A 109 -8.60 -4.30 -26.91
N LEU A 110 -9.19 -3.24 -26.33
CA LEU A 110 -9.10 -2.95 -24.89
C LEU A 110 -9.76 -4.04 -24.04
N LYS A 111 -10.93 -4.55 -24.47
CA LYS A 111 -11.60 -5.68 -23.79
C LYS A 111 -10.74 -6.93 -23.78
N LYS A 112 -10.08 -7.25 -24.90
CA LYS A 112 -9.19 -8.43 -25.04
C LYS A 112 -7.94 -8.30 -24.16
N GLY A 113 -7.27 -7.15 -24.20
CA GLY A 113 -6.07 -6.89 -23.39
C GLY A 113 -6.30 -6.94 -21.88
N GLN A 114 -7.49 -6.55 -21.42
CA GLN A 114 -7.86 -6.66 -19.99
C GLN A 114 -8.15 -8.10 -19.54
N GLY A 115 -8.58 -9.00 -20.44
CA GLY A 115 -8.82 -10.42 -20.12
C GLY A 115 -7.53 -11.21 -19.88
N GLU A 116 -6.46 -10.90 -20.62
CA GLU A 116 -5.16 -11.58 -20.52
C GLU A 116 -4.39 -11.24 -19.22
N GLY A 117 -4.69 -10.09 -18.60
CA GLY A 117 -4.12 -9.67 -17.32
C GLY A 117 -4.71 -10.35 -16.07
N GLN A 118 -5.87 -11.01 -16.21
CA GLN A 118 -6.63 -11.55 -15.06
C GLN A 118 -5.98 -12.77 -14.39
N GLY A 119 -5.03 -13.44 -15.05
CA GLY A 119 -4.40 -14.66 -14.52
C GLY A 119 -3.13 -14.46 -13.67
N ARG A 120 -2.52 -13.25 -13.63
CA ARG A 120 -1.13 -13.10 -13.18
C ARG A 120 -0.89 -12.43 -11.82
N ASN A 121 -1.93 -11.98 -11.11
CA ASN A 121 -1.73 -11.17 -9.89
C ASN A 121 -2.69 -11.56 -8.75
N ARG A 122 -2.51 -12.74 -8.14
CA ARG A 122 -3.15 -13.07 -6.85
C ARG A 122 -2.19 -13.25 -5.67
N SER A 123 -0.88 -13.19 -5.89
CA SER A 123 0.07 -13.12 -4.78
C SER A 123 1.41 -12.60 -5.28
N ARG A 124 1.88 -11.47 -4.72
CA ARG A 124 3.29 -11.09 -4.50
C ARG A 124 3.37 -9.57 -4.33
N SER A 125 3.64 -9.20 -3.08
CA SER A 125 4.35 -8.03 -2.59
C SER A 125 4.75 -7.01 -3.67
N ARG A 126 4.16 -5.80 -3.59
CA ARG A 126 4.49 -4.64 -4.42
C ARG A 126 5.98 -4.28 -4.28
N SER A 127 6.80 -4.61 -5.28
CA SER A 127 8.17 -4.11 -5.40
C SER A 127 8.18 -2.84 -6.26
N PRO A 128 8.95 -1.79 -5.90
CA PRO A 128 8.98 -0.51 -6.62
C PRO A 128 9.46 -0.62 -8.08
N GLN A 129 10.23 -1.67 -8.39
CA GLN A 129 10.72 -1.93 -9.75
C GLN A 129 9.59 -2.25 -10.73
N ARG A 130 8.51 -2.89 -10.27
CA ARG A 130 7.37 -3.28 -11.11
C ARG A 130 6.44 -2.12 -11.46
N GLU A 131 6.43 -1.04 -10.68
CA GLU A 131 5.67 0.18 -11.04
C GLU A 131 6.24 0.86 -12.28
N ARG A 132 7.57 0.76 -12.50
CA ARG A 132 8.23 1.23 -13.73
C ARG A 132 7.84 0.36 -14.93
N GLU A 133 7.71 -0.96 -14.74
CA GLU A 133 7.26 -1.90 -15.78
C GLU A 133 5.77 -1.77 -16.13
N ILE A 134 4.90 -1.53 -15.13
CA ILE A 134 3.46 -1.29 -15.37
C ILE A 134 3.25 0.04 -16.11
N ARG A 135 4.05 1.07 -15.80
CA ARG A 135 4.08 2.32 -16.60
C ARG A 135 4.50 2.07 -18.05
N ALA A 136 5.45 1.17 -18.27
CA ALA A 136 5.89 0.79 -19.62
C ALA A 136 4.83 -0.02 -20.38
N TYR A 137 4.02 -0.85 -19.70
CA TYR A 137 2.92 -1.60 -20.32
C TYR A 137 1.71 -0.73 -20.69
N ASN A 138 1.51 0.38 -19.97
CA ASN A 138 0.54 1.41 -20.35
C ASN A 138 1.08 2.36 -21.44
N GLN A 139 2.29 2.13 -21.94
CA GLN A 139 2.87 2.92 -23.01
C GLN A 139 2.73 2.17 -24.35
N LYS A 140 1.78 2.69 -25.13
CA LYS A 140 1.57 2.54 -26.58
C LYS A 140 1.05 1.19 -27.07
N VAL A 141 -0.26 1.01 -26.92
CA VAL A 141 -1.04 0.72 -28.12
C VAL A 141 -1.55 2.08 -28.57
N ASP A 142 -0.64 2.89 -29.13
CA ASP A 142 -1.06 4.11 -29.80
C ASP A 142 -1.65 3.65 -31.14
N PRO A 143 -2.97 3.74 -31.36
CA PRO A 143 -3.62 3.20 -32.56
C PRO A 143 -3.10 3.82 -33.87
N PHE A 144 -2.26 4.87 -33.79
CA PHE A 144 -1.65 5.57 -34.91
C PHE A 144 -0.14 5.32 -35.08
N GLU A 145 0.52 4.59 -34.17
CA GLU A 145 1.89 4.12 -34.43
C GLU A 145 1.83 2.98 -35.45
N LYS A 146 2.22 3.29 -36.70
CA LYS A 146 2.40 2.27 -37.74
C LYS A 146 3.38 1.20 -37.21
N PRO A 147 3.07 -0.10 -37.31
CA PRO A 147 4.01 -1.13 -36.91
C PRO A 147 5.25 -1.00 -37.78
N GLU A 148 6.38 -0.63 -37.17
CA GLU A 148 7.66 -0.67 -37.85
C GLU A 148 7.93 -2.12 -38.25
N ASN A 149 7.91 -2.39 -39.56
CA ASN A 149 8.37 -3.66 -40.12
C ASN A 149 9.85 -3.80 -39.78
N LYS A 150 10.16 -4.53 -38.70
CA LYS A 150 11.53 -4.95 -38.41
C LYS A 150 11.96 -5.93 -39.50
N THR A 151 12.64 -5.44 -40.52
CA THR A 151 13.43 -6.28 -41.43
C THR A 151 14.48 -7.02 -40.61
N PRO A 152 14.65 -8.36 -40.76
CA PRO A 152 15.68 -9.07 -40.04
C PRO A 152 17.06 -8.60 -40.52
N ASP A 153 17.87 -8.08 -39.60
CA ASP A 153 19.27 -7.71 -39.84
C ASP A 153 20.04 -8.91 -40.41
N THR A 154 20.22 -8.89 -41.72
CA THR A 154 21.06 -9.83 -42.44
C THR A 154 22.46 -9.21 -42.51
N THR A 155 23.13 -9.12 -41.35
CA THR A 155 24.55 -8.74 -41.33
C THR A 155 25.37 -10.00 -41.50
N ALA A 156 26.00 -10.08 -42.67
CA ALA A 156 26.87 -11.15 -43.12
C ALA A 156 27.96 -11.48 -42.09
N GLN A 157 28.12 -12.78 -41.81
CA GLN A 157 29.37 -13.35 -41.36
C GLN A 157 30.31 -13.41 -42.57
N ILE A 158 31.33 -12.56 -42.57
CA ILE A 158 32.64 -12.81 -43.22
C ILE A 158 33.69 -12.39 -42.20
#